data_AF-A0A935EVV1-F1
#
_entry.id   AF-A0A935EVV1-F1
#
_cell.length_a   1.000
_cell.length_b   1.000
_cell.length_c   1.000
_cell.angle_alpha   90.00
_cell.angle_beta   90.00
_cell.angle_gamma   90.00
#
_symmetry.space_group_name_H-M   'P 1'
#
loop_
_entity.id
_entity.type
_entity.pdbx_description
1 polymer ?
#
loop_
_entity_poly.entity_id
_entity_poly.type
_entity_poly.pdbx_seq_one_letter_code
_entity_poly.pdbx_strand_id
1 'polypeptide(L)'
;MKQWKIMSLPLICLVFFIGCTDKRKELDATLDAEHVQMQQQHDAMEAEHDRMKADHTKMEADHNLLKDDKIAEHQAIIARHRTVVESHEALVSQHEVIVKKHAELEKKHDDGSASAEQIQKDHEAMKADHEKMVAEHRKMTADHAALNEEHQKIMKEHEAGNKQK
;
A
#
# COMPACT_ATOMS: atom_id res chain seq x y z
N MET A 1 -20.06 -16.62 -78.54
CA MET A 1 -19.11 -15.82 -77.72
C MET A 1 -19.85 -15.42 -76.45
N LYS A 2 -19.39 -15.92 -75.30
CA LYS A 2 -20.15 -15.95 -74.03
C LYS A 2 -20.14 -14.58 -73.36
N GLN A 3 -21.34 -14.09 -73.06
CA GLN A 3 -21.65 -13.06 -72.06
C GLN A 3 -21.42 -13.66 -70.66
N TRP A 4 -20.45 -13.16 -69.90
CA TRP A 4 -20.42 -13.29 -68.44
C TRP A 4 -19.36 -12.35 -67.82
N LYS A 5 -19.78 -11.24 -67.21
CA LYS A 5 -19.07 -10.65 -66.08
C LYS A 5 -20.09 -10.19 -65.05
N ILE A 6 -20.33 -11.09 -64.10
CA ILE A 6 -21.07 -10.86 -62.86
C ILE A 6 -20.06 -10.43 -61.79
N MET A 7 -20.54 -9.61 -60.84
CA MET A 7 -19.98 -9.29 -59.52
C MET A 7 -18.98 -8.14 -59.42
N SER A 8 -19.54 -6.93 -59.35
CA SER A 8 -19.04 -5.89 -58.45
C SER A 8 -19.48 -6.25 -57.03
N LEU A 9 -18.58 -6.84 -56.24
CA LEU A 9 -18.76 -7.01 -54.79
C LEU A 9 -18.27 -5.72 -54.10
N PRO A 10 -19.05 -5.08 -53.23
CA PRO A 10 -18.60 -3.88 -52.55
C PRO A 10 -17.52 -4.26 -51.53
N LEU A 11 -16.41 -3.53 -51.60
CA LEU A 11 -15.31 -3.46 -50.66
C LEU A 11 -15.85 -3.00 -49.28
N ILE A 12 -16.49 -3.90 -48.54
CA ILE A 12 -17.06 -3.62 -47.22
C ILE A 12 -16.09 -4.10 -46.13
N CYS A 13 -15.74 -3.15 -45.25
CA CYS A 13 -15.22 -3.33 -43.90
C CYS A 13 -13.82 -3.94 -43.73
N LEU A 14 -12.79 -3.13 -43.96
CA LEU A 14 -11.45 -3.38 -43.39
C LEU A 14 -10.87 -2.16 -42.65
N VAL A 15 -11.73 -1.34 -42.03
CA VAL A 15 -11.31 -0.14 -41.28
C VAL A 15 -11.64 -0.21 -39.78
N PHE A 16 -12.14 -1.35 -39.26
CA PHE A 16 -12.60 -1.44 -37.87
C PHE A 16 -11.68 -2.15 -36.87
N PHE A 17 -10.47 -2.55 -37.26
CA PHE A 17 -9.57 -3.28 -36.34
C PHE A 17 -8.47 -2.43 -35.67
N ILE A 18 -8.21 -1.20 -36.12
CA ILE A 18 -7.09 -0.39 -35.63
C ILE A 18 -7.45 0.36 -34.32
N GLY A 19 -8.73 0.72 -34.11
CA GLY A 19 -9.14 1.51 -32.94
C GLY A 19 -9.12 0.78 -31.58
N CYS A 20 -9.14 -0.56 -31.57
CA CYS A 20 -9.11 -1.34 -30.32
C CYS A 20 -7.69 -1.72 -29.87
N THR A 21 -6.69 -1.66 -30.76
CA THR A 21 -5.33 -2.09 -30.44
C THR A 21 -4.55 -1.01 -29.69
N ASP A 22 -4.77 0.26 -30.00
CA ASP A 22 -4.08 1.37 -29.33
C ASP A 22 -4.57 1.59 -27.89
N LYS A 23 -5.89 1.51 -27.65
CA LYS A 23 -6.47 1.63 -26.30
C LYS A 23 -6.06 0.51 -25.35
N ARG A 24 -5.87 -0.70 -25.88
CA ARG A 24 -5.41 -1.85 -25.09
C ARG A 24 -3.97 -1.65 -24.61
N LYS A 25 -3.07 -1.22 -25.51
CA LYS A 25 -1.66 -0.95 -25.18
C LYS A 25 -1.47 0.19 -24.17
N GLU A 26 -2.32 1.21 -24.22
CA GLU A 26 -2.30 2.30 -23.25
C GLU A 26 -2.77 1.84 -21.86
N LEU A 27 -3.81 0.99 -21.81
CA LEU A 27 -4.28 0.37 -20.57
C LEU A 27 -3.23 -0.56 -19.97
N ASP A 28 -2.58 -1.40 -20.79
CA ASP A 28 -1.44 -2.26 -20.39
C ASP A 28 -0.35 -1.47 -19.69
N ALA A 29 0.19 -0.44 -20.38
CA ALA A 29 1.29 0.36 -19.85
C ALA A 29 0.93 1.12 -18.57
N THR A 30 -0.35 1.49 -18.41
CA THR A 30 -0.84 2.17 -17.21
C THR A 30 -0.95 1.22 -16.03
N LEU A 31 -1.55 0.04 -16.22
CA LEU A 31 -1.70 -0.98 -15.19
C LEU A 31 -0.33 -1.43 -14.66
N ASP A 32 0.61 -1.74 -15.55
CA ASP A 32 1.96 -2.17 -15.17
C ASP A 32 2.69 -1.09 -14.35
N ALA A 33 2.58 0.17 -14.76
CA ALA A 33 3.23 1.28 -14.06
C ALA A 33 2.63 1.50 -12.67
N GLU A 34 1.31 1.45 -12.53
CA GLU A 34 0.63 1.60 -11.24
C GLU A 34 0.92 0.40 -10.30
N HIS A 35 1.04 -0.82 -10.82
CA HIS A 35 1.44 -1.98 -10.03
C HIS A 35 2.85 -1.86 -9.47
N VAL A 36 3.81 -1.48 -10.31
CA VAL A 36 5.19 -1.26 -9.87
C VAL A 36 5.24 -0.18 -8.80
N GLN A 37 4.46 0.90 -8.96
CA GLN A 37 4.36 1.94 -7.95
C GLN A 37 3.76 1.42 -6.63
N MET A 38 2.69 0.62 -6.71
CA MET A 38 2.05 0.02 -5.53
C MET A 38 3.01 -0.92 -4.79
N GLN A 39 3.76 -1.75 -5.51
CA GLN A 39 4.79 -2.62 -4.94
C GLN A 39 5.88 -1.80 -4.23
N GLN A 40 6.39 -0.75 -4.86
CA GLN A 40 7.38 0.14 -4.23
C GLN A 40 6.85 0.78 -2.95
N GLN A 41 5.56 1.15 -2.94
CA GLN A 41 4.91 1.69 -1.74
C GLN A 41 4.75 0.60 -0.67
N HIS A 42 4.44 -0.64 -1.04
CA HIS A 42 4.37 -1.76 -0.12
C HIS A 42 5.72 -1.97 0.58
N ASP A 43 6.79 -2.08 -0.20
CA ASP A 43 8.14 -2.29 0.32
C ASP A 43 8.56 -1.13 1.25
N ALA A 44 8.16 0.09 0.94
CA ALA A 44 8.40 1.25 1.81
C ALA A 44 7.63 1.18 3.13
N MET A 45 6.35 0.79 3.10
CA MET A 45 5.53 0.62 4.32
C MET A 45 6.05 -0.53 5.21
N GLU A 46 6.54 -1.61 4.60
CA GLU A 46 7.16 -2.74 5.29
C GLU A 46 8.49 -2.32 5.95
N ALA A 47 9.35 -1.60 5.23
CA ALA A 47 10.58 -1.07 5.81
C ALA A 47 10.32 -0.10 6.99
N GLU A 48 9.24 0.69 6.92
CA GLU A 48 8.83 1.57 8.02
C GLU A 48 8.26 0.78 9.20
N HIS A 49 7.46 -0.26 8.94
CA HIS A 49 6.97 -1.19 9.96
C HIS A 49 8.11 -1.80 10.78
N ASP A 50 9.16 -2.28 10.10
CA ASP A 50 10.31 -2.88 10.75
C ASP A 50 11.06 -1.88 11.65
N ARG A 51 11.12 -0.61 11.23
CA ARG A 51 11.67 0.47 12.06
C ARG A 51 10.80 0.72 13.30
N MET A 52 9.48 0.76 13.15
CA MET A 52 8.57 0.92 14.30
C MET A 52 8.68 -0.26 15.29
N LYS A 53 8.84 -1.49 14.80
CA LYS A 53 9.12 -2.67 15.64
C LYS A 53 10.44 -2.54 16.40
N ALA A 54 11.49 -2.04 15.74
CA ALA A 54 12.78 -1.80 16.39
C ALA A 54 12.69 -0.71 17.46
N ASP A 55 12.02 0.41 17.16
CA ASP A 55 11.76 1.50 18.11
C ASP A 55 10.96 1.01 19.32
N HIS A 56 9.93 0.19 19.10
CA HIS A 56 9.16 -0.43 20.19
C HIS A 56 10.05 -1.27 21.11
N THR A 57 10.88 -2.13 20.51
CA THR A 57 11.78 -3.02 21.26
C THR A 57 12.76 -2.21 22.11
N LYS A 58 13.30 -1.13 21.54
CA LYS A 58 14.19 -0.21 22.26
C LYS A 58 13.45 0.49 23.40
N MET A 59 12.26 1.01 23.14
CA MET A 59 11.43 1.68 24.15
C MET A 59 11.09 0.75 25.32
N GLU A 60 10.73 -0.50 25.03
CA GLU A 60 10.48 -1.52 26.06
C GLU A 60 11.75 -1.80 26.89
N ALA A 61 12.91 -1.90 26.25
CA ALA A 61 14.19 -2.07 26.95
C ALA A 61 14.52 -0.86 27.84
N ASP A 62 14.40 0.36 27.31
CA ASP A 62 14.67 1.61 28.02
C ASP A 62 13.81 1.71 29.27
N HIS A 63 12.50 1.45 29.16
CA HIS A 63 11.58 1.48 30.29
C HIS A 63 11.79 0.35 31.31
N ASN A 64 12.22 -0.84 30.89
CA ASN A 64 12.53 -1.95 31.80
C ASN A 64 13.78 -1.69 32.67
N LEU A 65 14.66 -0.77 32.24
CA LEU A 65 15.82 -0.34 33.04
C LEU A 65 15.45 0.68 34.12
N LEU A 66 14.32 1.38 33.98
CA LEU A 66 13.86 2.35 34.96
C LEU A 66 13.18 1.62 36.12
N LYS A 67 13.79 1.70 37.31
CA LYS A 67 13.22 1.19 38.56
C LYS A 67 12.77 2.36 39.41
N ASP A 68 11.57 2.85 39.17
CA ASP A 68 11.00 3.97 39.90
C ASP A 68 9.48 3.85 40.13
N ASP A 69 8.93 4.85 40.83
CA ASP A 69 7.50 4.92 41.18
C ASP A 69 6.61 5.23 39.96
N LYS A 70 7.20 5.55 38.79
CA LYS A 70 6.50 5.90 37.54
C LYS A 70 6.33 4.71 36.59
N ILE A 71 6.62 3.50 37.04
CA ILE A 71 6.51 2.29 36.23
C ILE A 71 5.14 2.13 35.55
N ALA A 72 4.05 2.61 36.15
CA ALA A 72 2.72 2.59 35.55
C ALA A 72 2.59 3.50 34.31
N GLU A 73 3.20 4.69 34.34
CA GLU A 73 3.23 5.61 33.19
C GLU A 73 4.04 5.02 32.04
N HIS A 74 5.18 4.41 32.35
CA HIS A 74 6.03 3.72 31.38
C HIS A 74 5.31 2.55 30.69
N GLN A 75 4.63 1.70 31.48
CA GLN A 75 3.87 0.58 30.93
C GLN A 75 2.70 1.04 30.06
N ALA A 76 2.06 2.17 30.38
CA ALA A 76 1.01 2.74 29.55
C ALA A 76 1.52 3.15 28.15
N ILE A 77 2.73 3.72 28.07
CA ILE A 77 3.34 4.13 26.80
C ILE A 77 3.76 2.92 25.97
N ILE A 78 4.42 1.92 26.59
CA ILE A 78 4.75 0.65 25.93
C ILE A 78 3.48 0.02 25.33
N ALA A 79 2.39 -0.01 26.09
CA ALA A 79 1.12 -0.56 25.62
C ALA A 79 0.56 0.21 24.40
N ARG A 80 0.56 1.56 24.42
CA ARG A 80 0.12 2.35 23.25
C ARG A 80 0.99 2.08 22.04
N HIS A 81 2.31 2.01 22.22
CA HIS A 81 3.24 1.75 21.13
C HIS A 81 3.03 0.36 20.53
N ARG A 82 2.77 -0.66 21.37
CA ARG A 82 2.40 -2.00 20.92
C ARG A 82 1.15 -1.98 20.05
N THR A 83 0.10 -1.25 20.45
CA THR A 83 -1.11 -1.09 19.65
C THR A 83 -0.84 -0.46 18.27
N VAL A 84 0.07 0.52 18.19
CA VAL A 84 0.45 1.13 16.90
C VAL A 84 1.18 0.12 16.02
N VAL A 85 2.14 -0.63 16.57
CA VAL A 85 2.87 -1.68 15.84
C VAL A 85 1.92 -2.77 15.31
N GLU A 86 1.00 -3.26 16.16
CA GLU A 86 -0.01 -4.26 15.76
C GLU A 86 -0.95 -3.73 14.67
N SER A 87 -1.33 -2.45 14.75
CA SER A 87 -2.16 -1.81 13.73
C SER A 87 -1.43 -1.69 12.39
N HIS A 88 -0.14 -1.39 12.42
CA HIS A 88 0.69 -1.30 11.23
C HIS A 88 0.93 -2.67 10.58
N GLU A 89 1.09 -3.73 11.38
CA GLU A 89 1.17 -5.12 10.88
C GLU A 89 -0.10 -5.54 10.14
N ALA A 90 -1.28 -5.18 10.68
CA ALA A 90 -2.55 -5.40 10.00
C ALA A 90 -2.66 -4.62 8.69
N LEU A 91 -2.11 -3.40 8.64
CA LEU A 91 -2.12 -2.56 7.43
C LEU A 91 -1.20 -3.11 6.34
N VAL A 92 0.02 -3.54 6.68
CA VAL A 92 0.95 -4.20 5.74
C VAL A 92 0.29 -5.46 5.16
N SER A 93 -0.38 -6.26 5.99
CA SER A 93 -1.11 -7.45 5.55
C SER A 93 -2.24 -7.13 4.56
N GLN A 94 -2.98 -6.03 4.77
CA GLN A 94 -4.02 -5.58 3.83
C GLN A 94 -3.41 -5.13 2.50
N HIS A 95 -2.26 -4.47 2.55
CA HIS A 95 -1.58 -4.01 1.35
C HIS A 95 -1.07 -5.18 0.51
N GLU A 96 -0.54 -6.24 1.14
CA GLU A 96 -0.14 -7.48 0.45
C GLU A 96 -1.33 -8.12 -0.31
N VAL A 97 -2.53 -8.08 0.27
CA VAL A 97 -3.75 -8.58 -0.39
C VAL A 97 -4.06 -7.76 -1.65
N ILE A 98 -3.88 -6.44 -1.61
CA ILE A 98 -4.19 -5.56 -2.74
C ILE A 98 -3.15 -5.71 -3.86
N VAL A 99 -1.86 -5.84 -3.52
CA VAL A 99 -0.81 -6.20 -4.48
C VAL A 99 -1.14 -7.52 -5.19
N LYS A 100 -1.56 -8.56 -4.44
CA LYS A 100 -1.96 -9.85 -5.04
C LYS A 100 -3.16 -9.71 -5.98
N LYS A 101 -4.18 -8.94 -5.59
CA LYS A 101 -5.34 -8.67 -6.46
C LYS A 101 -4.93 -7.93 -7.75
N HIS A 102 -3.98 -7.00 -7.65
CA HIS A 102 -3.46 -6.28 -8.81
C HIS A 102 -2.77 -7.24 -9.80
N ALA A 103 -1.89 -8.11 -9.30
CA ALA A 103 -1.23 -9.13 -10.13
C ALA A 103 -2.23 -10.11 -10.78
N GLU A 104 -3.31 -10.47 -10.09
CA GLU A 104 -4.40 -11.27 -10.68
C GLU A 104 -5.15 -10.51 -11.78
N LEU A 105 -5.33 -9.19 -11.63
CA LEU A 105 -5.99 -8.35 -12.62
C LEU A 105 -5.16 -8.23 -13.90
N GLU A 106 -3.85 -8.00 -13.77
CA GLU A 106 -2.90 -8.02 -14.90
C GLU A 106 -2.98 -9.33 -15.66
N LYS A 107 -2.96 -10.46 -14.95
CA LYS A 107 -3.08 -11.78 -15.57
C LYS A 107 -4.37 -11.94 -16.38
N LYS A 108 -5.51 -11.45 -15.85
CA LYS A 108 -6.81 -11.49 -16.56
C LYS A 108 -6.85 -10.57 -17.78
N HIS A 109 -6.04 -9.50 -17.76
CA HIS A 109 -5.90 -8.60 -18.90
C HIS A 109 -5.07 -9.26 -20.01
N ASP A 110 -3.93 -9.85 -19.65
CA ASP A 110 -3.00 -10.56 -20.54
C ASP A 110 -3.63 -11.77 -21.21
N ASP A 111 -4.37 -12.58 -20.46
CA ASP A 111 -5.04 -13.78 -20.99
C ASP A 111 -6.33 -13.45 -21.76
N GLY A 112 -6.79 -12.20 -21.71
CA GLY A 112 -8.02 -11.73 -22.34
C GLY A 112 -9.30 -12.33 -21.76
N SER A 113 -9.24 -12.89 -20.55
CA SER A 113 -10.37 -13.53 -19.87
C SER A 113 -11.39 -12.53 -19.30
N ALA A 114 -11.05 -11.25 -19.24
CA ALA A 114 -11.94 -10.15 -18.87
C ALA A 114 -11.98 -9.05 -19.96
N SER A 115 -13.08 -8.29 -20.00
CA SER A 115 -13.19 -7.14 -20.90
C SER A 115 -12.39 -5.95 -20.37
N ALA A 116 -11.96 -5.05 -21.25
CA ALA A 116 -11.25 -3.83 -20.86
C ALA A 116 -12.07 -2.98 -19.88
N GLU A 117 -13.39 -2.91 -20.06
CA GLU A 117 -14.29 -2.20 -19.14
C GLU A 117 -14.33 -2.84 -17.75
N GLN A 118 -14.30 -4.17 -17.67
CA GLN A 118 -14.28 -4.88 -16.38
C GLN A 118 -12.94 -4.67 -15.68
N ILE A 119 -11.83 -4.76 -16.42
CA ILE A 119 -10.48 -4.50 -15.90
C ILE A 119 -10.35 -3.07 -15.37
N GLN A 120 -10.81 -2.08 -16.14
CA GLN A 120 -10.79 -0.67 -15.72
C GLN A 120 -11.55 -0.46 -14.41
N LYS A 121 -12.76 -1.03 -14.31
CA LYS A 121 -13.60 -0.91 -13.11
C LYS A 121 -12.96 -1.55 -11.88
N ASP A 122 -12.39 -2.74 -12.02
CA ASP A 122 -11.72 -3.43 -10.93
C ASP A 122 -10.45 -2.68 -10.49
N HIS A 123 -9.70 -2.14 -11.44
CA HIS A 123 -8.54 -1.30 -11.17
C HIS A 123 -8.91 -0.02 -10.40
N GLU A 124 -9.95 0.70 -10.81
CA GLU A 124 -10.43 1.89 -10.10
C GLU A 124 -10.86 1.59 -8.66
N ALA A 125 -11.50 0.44 -8.44
CA ALA A 125 -11.88 0.01 -7.09
C ALA A 125 -10.64 -0.29 -6.22
N MET A 126 -9.64 -0.99 -6.76
CA MET A 126 -8.38 -1.26 -6.05
C MET A 126 -7.61 0.02 -5.74
N LYS A 127 -7.59 0.99 -6.65
CA LYS A 127 -6.96 2.29 -6.44
C LYS A 127 -7.60 3.05 -5.28
N ALA A 128 -8.94 3.05 -5.20
CA ALA A 128 -9.65 3.68 -4.09
C ALA A 128 -9.32 3.01 -2.74
N ASP A 129 -9.27 1.67 -2.70
CA ASP A 129 -8.87 0.94 -1.50
C ASP A 129 -7.42 1.26 -1.11
N HIS A 130 -6.52 1.33 -2.09
CA HIS A 130 -5.11 1.70 -1.89
C HIS A 130 -4.93 3.11 -1.33
N GLU A 131 -5.63 4.11 -1.89
CA GLU A 131 -5.59 5.49 -1.39
C GLU A 131 -6.06 5.60 0.07
N LYS A 132 -7.08 4.82 0.45
CA LYS A 132 -7.54 4.73 1.83
C LYS A 132 -6.46 4.15 2.75
N MET A 133 -5.82 3.06 2.35
CA MET A 133 -4.71 2.47 3.14
C MET A 133 -3.54 3.43 3.30
N VAL A 134 -3.16 4.15 2.22
CA VAL A 134 -2.10 5.17 2.29
C VAL A 134 -2.44 6.28 3.28
N ALA A 135 -3.71 6.70 3.35
CA ALA A 135 -4.15 7.69 4.32
C ALA A 135 -4.08 7.16 5.76
N GLU A 136 -4.49 5.90 5.99
CA GLU A 136 -4.37 5.23 7.29
C GLU A 136 -2.91 5.08 7.73
N HIS A 137 -2.02 4.69 6.80
CA HIS A 137 -0.59 4.58 7.04
C HIS A 137 0.03 5.90 7.51
N ARG A 138 -0.30 7.01 6.83
CA ARG A 138 0.18 8.35 7.21
C ARG A 138 -0.26 8.74 8.61
N LYS A 139 -1.49 8.38 9.00
CA LYS A 139 -1.99 8.63 10.35
C LYS A 139 -1.20 7.83 11.39
N MET A 140 -0.99 6.53 11.17
CA MET A 140 -0.21 5.69 12.08
C MET A 140 1.23 6.17 12.23
N THR A 141 1.85 6.61 11.12
CA THR A 141 3.19 7.21 11.14
C THR A 141 3.26 8.45 12.01
N ALA A 142 2.25 9.33 11.92
CA ALA A 142 2.16 10.52 12.76
C ALA A 142 1.95 10.16 14.24
N ASP A 143 1.07 9.19 14.52
CA ASP A 143 0.81 8.70 15.88
C ASP A 143 2.08 8.09 16.50
N HIS A 144 2.83 7.29 15.74
CA HIS A 144 4.12 6.73 16.15
C HIS A 144 5.16 7.82 16.47
N ALA A 145 5.27 8.84 15.61
CA ALA A 145 6.17 9.96 15.85
C ALA A 145 5.85 10.71 17.15
N ALA A 146 4.56 10.96 17.41
CA ALA A 146 4.10 11.62 18.64
C ALA A 146 4.42 10.77 19.89
N LEU A 147 4.23 9.44 19.83
CA LEU A 147 4.60 8.54 20.92
C LEU A 147 6.12 8.53 21.19
N ASN A 148 6.93 8.58 20.13
CA ASN A 148 8.38 8.68 20.26
C ASN A 148 8.81 10.00 20.93
N GLU A 149 8.15 11.12 20.62
CA GLU A 149 8.39 12.39 21.32
C GLU A 149 8.00 12.33 22.80
N GLU A 150 6.85 11.73 23.13
CA GLU A 150 6.40 11.51 24.51
C GLU A 150 7.42 10.66 25.29
N HIS A 151 7.88 9.56 24.69
CA HIS A 151 8.91 8.70 25.26
C HIS A 151 10.21 9.48 25.54
N GLN A 152 10.73 10.23 24.55
CA GLN A 152 11.94 11.03 24.74
C GLN A 152 11.82 12.06 25.87
N LYS A 153 10.64 12.70 26.00
CA LYS A 153 10.38 13.67 27.06
C LYS A 153 10.48 13.00 28.44
N ILE A 154 9.84 11.85 28.60
CA ILE A 154 9.82 11.11 29.87
C ILE A 154 11.23 10.62 30.24
N MET A 155 12.01 10.14 29.28
CA MET A 155 13.40 9.75 29.53
C MET A 155 14.23 10.93 30.03
N LYS A 156 14.09 12.12 29.43
CA LYS A 156 14.79 13.34 29.88
C LYS A 156 14.36 13.77 31.29
N GLU A 157 13.07 13.69 31.60
CA GLU A 157 12.55 13.99 32.94
C GLU A 157 13.12 13.02 33.99
N HIS A 158 13.20 11.73 33.67
CA HIS A 158 13.80 10.73 34.55
C HIS A 158 15.30 11.03 34.78
N GLU A 159 16.07 11.32 33.74
CA GLU A 159 17.49 11.71 33.86
C GLU A 159 17.68 12.96 34.71
N ALA A 160 16.82 13.97 34.54
CA ALA A 160 16.89 15.22 35.31
C ALA A 160 16.52 15.00 36.79
N GLY A 161 15.45 14.23 37.06
CA GLY A 161 15.03 13.90 38.42
C GLY A 161 16.07 13.07 39.19
N ASN A 162 16.80 12.20 38.50
CA ASN A 162 17.87 11.40 39.11
C ASN A 162 19.14 12.22 39.42
N LYS A 163 19.36 13.36 38.75
CA LYS A 163 20.47 14.30 39.04
C LYS A 163 20.19 15.26 40.21
N GLN A 164 18.93 15.38 40.61
CA GLN A 164 18.49 16.27 41.70
C GLN A 164 18.39 15.56 43.05
N LYS A 165 18.54 14.22 43.09
CA LYS A 165 18.68 13.41 44.30
C LYS A 165 20.16 13.19 44.61
#